data_AF-A0A0C9M7Z2-F1
#
_entry.id   AF-A0A0C9M7Z2-F1
#
_cell.length_a   1.000
_cell.length_b   1.000
_cell.length_c   1.000
_cell.angle_alpha   90.00
_cell.angle_beta   90.00
_cell.angle_gamma   90.00
#
_symmetry.space_group_name_H-M   'P 1'
#
loop_
_entity.id
_entity.type
_entity.pdbx_description
1 polymer ?
#
loop_
_entity_poly.entity_id
_entity_poly.type
_entity_poly.pdbx_seq_one_letter_code
_entity_poly.pdbx_strand_id
1 'polypeptide(L)'
;MLSQLPTELLYQVFDQLESYQDLCNLSLTCRHTFLISQGTTLRRRLFERLFRVEQNKTFLQDNDLFTQLCHFIEASKIIPTSSSIMHVLEQQIKTSHFIDYHYPSNVVKGKILDVFRPQCQEVKDNLAGIAVSKATRHITKFGPRRVYYDVTVDDSKYKCIFYDLSKVVAFVDNSLYTVHQGTMQFKDEGILSTVSWSTIFKAKQSQAANMVLPSVDMPPPDSFNNKMMPSTHVLTTPRTPSDWQPCLLHTFQHCILQTNIKKGCLARNQVFDYVFVYENRHDDAICIEFCSTGESSTEVVSRGYLLMKEHAIQWSTPTTAI
;
A
#
# COMPACT_ATOMS: atom_id res chain seq x y z
N MET A 1 -11.82 -44.24 -16.85
CA MET A 1 -12.16 -43.33 -17.97
C MET A 1 -11.09 -42.27 -18.18
N LEU A 2 -10.72 -41.44 -17.19
CA LEU A 2 -9.69 -40.40 -17.36
C LEU A 2 -8.31 -40.93 -17.78
N SER A 3 -7.89 -42.11 -17.28
CA SER A 3 -6.63 -42.76 -17.64
C SER A 3 -6.55 -43.29 -19.08
N GLN A 4 -7.66 -43.24 -19.84
CA GLN A 4 -7.74 -43.71 -21.22
C GLN A 4 -7.87 -42.55 -22.22
N LEU A 5 -7.99 -41.32 -21.73
CA LEU A 5 -8.06 -40.14 -22.60
C LEU A 5 -6.66 -39.80 -23.14
N PRO A 6 -6.57 -39.35 -24.40
CA PRO A 6 -5.38 -38.71 -24.94
C PRO A 6 -4.90 -37.56 -24.04
N THR A 7 -3.59 -37.40 -23.96
CA THR A 7 -2.94 -36.37 -23.13
C THR A 7 -3.41 -34.97 -23.49
N GLU A 8 -3.70 -34.71 -24.76
CA GLU A 8 -4.21 -33.43 -25.29
C GLU A 8 -5.60 -33.10 -24.75
N LEU A 9 -6.50 -34.09 -24.68
CA LEU A 9 -7.84 -33.92 -24.11
C LEU A 9 -7.76 -33.75 -22.59
N LEU A 10 -6.85 -34.46 -21.93
CA LEU A 10 -6.60 -34.24 -20.50
C LEU A 10 -6.08 -32.83 -20.25
N TYR A 11 -5.14 -32.32 -21.05
CA TYR A 11 -4.71 -30.92 -20.94
C TYR A 11 -5.87 -29.94 -21.11
N GLN A 12 -6.81 -30.18 -22.01
CA GLN A 12 -8.01 -29.35 -22.14
C GLN A 12 -8.89 -29.41 -20.88
N VAL A 13 -9.10 -30.59 -20.29
CA VAL A 13 -9.84 -30.72 -19.02
C VAL A 13 -9.14 -29.95 -17.90
N PHE A 14 -7.82 -30.10 -17.78
CA PHE A 14 -7.02 -29.36 -16.79
C PHE A 14 -7.03 -27.85 -17.06
N ASP A 15 -7.03 -27.44 -18.33
CA ASP A 15 -7.11 -26.04 -18.75
C ASP A 15 -8.51 -25.45 -18.52
N GLN A 16 -9.53 -26.22 -18.14
CA GLN A 16 -10.86 -25.74 -17.76
C GLN A 16 -11.10 -25.68 -16.24
N LEU A 17 -10.14 -26.09 -15.41
CA LEU A 17 -10.31 -26.09 -13.96
C LEU A 17 -10.48 -24.67 -13.40
N GLU A 18 -11.46 -24.48 -12.53
CA GLU A 18 -11.78 -23.17 -11.94
C GLU A 18 -11.23 -22.99 -10.53
N SER A 19 -10.72 -24.06 -9.89
CA SER A 19 -10.16 -24.00 -8.54
C SER A 19 -8.87 -24.82 -8.38
N TYR A 20 -8.06 -24.47 -7.39
CA TYR A 20 -6.91 -25.29 -6.99
C TYR A 20 -7.36 -26.63 -6.37
N GLN A 21 -8.52 -26.65 -5.70
CA GLN A 21 -9.08 -27.87 -5.14
C GLN A 21 -9.40 -28.90 -6.23
N ASP A 22 -9.92 -28.45 -7.38
CA ASP A 22 -10.20 -29.33 -8.52
C ASP A 22 -8.92 -29.87 -9.14
N LEU A 23 -7.86 -29.04 -9.22
CA LEU A 23 -6.52 -29.51 -9.62
C LEU A 23 -6.03 -30.61 -8.69
N CYS A 24 -6.15 -30.43 -7.37
CA CYS A 24 -5.76 -31.43 -6.38
C CYS A 24 -6.57 -32.72 -6.56
N ASN A 25 -7.89 -32.62 -6.61
CA ASN A 25 -8.79 -33.76 -6.76
C ASN A 25 -8.49 -34.55 -8.06
N LEU A 26 -8.28 -33.86 -9.18
CA LEU A 26 -7.98 -34.47 -10.47
C LEU A 26 -6.56 -35.08 -10.50
N SER A 27 -5.60 -34.45 -9.82
CA SER A 27 -4.23 -34.97 -9.68
C SER A 27 -4.17 -36.30 -8.92
N LEU A 28 -5.11 -36.52 -7.98
CA LEU A 28 -5.16 -37.72 -7.15
C LEU A 28 -5.88 -38.90 -7.82
N THR A 29 -6.51 -38.68 -8.98
CA THR A 29 -7.33 -39.71 -9.63
C THR A 29 -6.50 -40.84 -10.24
N CYS A 30 -5.37 -40.55 -10.89
CA CYS A 30 -4.44 -41.58 -11.38
C CYS A 30 -3.03 -41.03 -11.62
N ARG A 31 -2.06 -41.92 -11.86
CA ARG A 31 -0.66 -41.53 -12.12
C ARG A 31 -0.51 -40.61 -13.33
N HIS A 32 -1.33 -40.80 -14.37
CA HIS A 32 -1.27 -40.00 -15.59
C HIS A 32 -1.74 -38.56 -15.34
N THR A 33 -2.87 -38.38 -14.65
CA THR A 33 -3.36 -37.06 -14.27
C THR A 33 -2.46 -36.38 -13.24
N PHE A 34 -1.86 -37.15 -12.33
CA PHE A 34 -0.81 -36.66 -11.43
C PHE A 34 0.34 -36.03 -12.22
N LEU A 35 0.92 -36.74 -13.19
CA LEU A 35 2.05 -36.24 -13.98
C LEU A 35 1.69 -34.98 -14.78
N ILE A 36 0.50 -34.94 -15.39
CA ILE A 36 0.01 -33.74 -16.09
C ILE A 36 -0.14 -32.56 -15.12
N SER A 37 -0.70 -32.81 -13.93
CA SER A 37 -0.88 -31.78 -12.91
C SER A 37 0.44 -31.18 -12.39
N GLN A 38 1.56 -31.91 -12.49
CA GLN A 38 2.89 -31.40 -12.13
C GLN A 38 3.48 -30.44 -13.18
N GLY A 39 2.86 -30.33 -14.36
CA GLY A 39 3.29 -29.43 -15.42
C GLY A 39 3.25 -27.96 -14.99
N THR A 40 4.40 -27.29 -15.09
CA THR A 40 4.56 -25.88 -14.68
C THR A 40 3.71 -24.93 -15.51
N THR A 41 3.61 -25.14 -16.82
CA THR A 41 2.80 -24.32 -17.74
C THR A 41 1.31 -24.39 -17.40
N LEU A 42 0.81 -25.58 -17.11
CA LEU A 42 -0.59 -25.78 -16.76
C LEU A 42 -0.94 -25.10 -15.43
N ARG A 43 -0.11 -25.33 -14.40
CA ARG A 43 -0.24 -24.64 -13.11
C ARG A 43 -0.20 -23.13 -13.28
N ARG A 44 0.74 -22.62 -14.07
CA ARG A 44 0.83 -21.19 -14.35
C ARG A 44 -0.43 -20.64 -15.01
N ARG A 45 -1.03 -21.33 -15.98
CA ARG A 45 -2.29 -20.88 -16.62
C ARG A 45 -3.47 -20.89 -15.67
N LEU A 46 -3.61 -21.96 -14.88
CA LEU A 46 -4.65 -22.05 -13.84
C LEU A 46 -4.51 -20.89 -12.85
N PHE A 47 -3.28 -20.62 -12.43
CA PHE A 47 -2.94 -19.50 -11.57
C PHE A 47 -3.31 -18.16 -12.24
N GLU A 48 -2.82 -17.88 -13.44
CA GLU A 48 -3.15 -16.65 -14.18
C GLU A 48 -4.66 -16.45 -14.34
N ARG A 49 -5.45 -17.53 -14.47
CA ARG A 49 -6.91 -17.47 -14.53
C ARG A 49 -7.56 -17.17 -13.18
N LEU A 50 -7.18 -17.89 -12.13
CA LEU A 50 -7.66 -17.70 -10.76
C LEU A 50 -7.44 -16.25 -10.27
N PHE A 51 -6.39 -15.62 -10.76
CA PHE A 51 -6.00 -14.26 -10.36
C PHE A 51 -6.29 -13.20 -11.43
N ARG A 52 -7.19 -13.43 -12.41
CA ARG A 52 -7.58 -12.36 -13.34
C ARG A 52 -8.34 -11.24 -12.61
N VAL A 53 -7.90 -10.00 -12.84
CA VAL A 53 -8.42 -8.75 -12.23
C VAL A 53 -9.94 -8.62 -12.37
N GLU A 54 -10.49 -9.03 -13.52
CA GLU A 54 -11.89 -8.79 -13.91
C GLU A 54 -12.91 -9.64 -13.13
N GLN A 55 -12.49 -10.74 -12.51
CA GLN A 55 -13.36 -11.64 -11.73
C GLN A 55 -13.22 -11.51 -10.21
N ASN A 56 -12.24 -10.71 -9.73
CA ASN A 56 -11.77 -10.75 -8.35
C ASN A 56 -12.10 -9.50 -7.51
N LYS A 57 -13.30 -8.90 -7.67
CA LYS A 57 -13.81 -7.93 -6.66
C LYS A 57 -13.88 -8.56 -5.25
N THR A 58 -14.01 -9.89 -5.18
CA THR A 58 -14.18 -10.71 -3.97
C THR A 58 -12.88 -11.08 -3.26
N PHE A 59 -11.71 -10.94 -3.90
CA PHE A 59 -10.41 -11.31 -3.33
C PHE A 59 -10.09 -10.55 -2.03
N LEU A 60 -10.67 -9.36 -1.87
CA LEU A 60 -10.47 -8.45 -0.72
C LEU A 60 -11.25 -8.84 0.54
N GLN A 61 -12.29 -9.67 0.43
CA GLN A 61 -13.13 -10.03 1.57
C GLN A 61 -12.82 -11.41 2.14
N ASP A 62 -12.22 -12.29 1.34
CA ASP A 62 -12.10 -13.70 1.70
C ASP A 62 -10.65 -14.11 1.99
N ASN A 63 -10.35 -14.35 3.27
CA ASN A 63 -9.05 -14.88 3.70
C ASN A 63 -8.76 -16.26 3.08
N ASP A 64 -9.79 -16.97 2.62
CA ASP A 64 -9.65 -18.30 2.05
C ASP A 64 -8.95 -18.25 0.68
N LEU A 65 -9.19 -17.21 -0.12
CA LEU A 65 -8.53 -17.04 -1.42
C LEU A 65 -7.04 -16.71 -1.27
N PHE A 66 -6.68 -15.87 -0.30
CA PHE A 66 -5.27 -15.60 0.01
C PHE A 66 -4.56 -16.86 0.55
N THR A 67 -5.29 -17.69 1.31
CA THR A 67 -4.78 -18.97 1.80
C THR A 67 -4.53 -19.95 0.65
N GLN A 68 -5.48 -20.08 -0.26
CA GLN A 68 -5.34 -20.89 -1.48
C GLN A 68 -4.18 -20.39 -2.36
N LEU A 69 -4.00 -19.08 -2.50
CA LEU A 69 -2.83 -18.48 -3.18
C LEU A 69 -1.52 -18.97 -2.57
N CYS A 70 -1.39 -18.89 -1.24
CA CYS A 70 -0.17 -19.27 -0.54
C CYS A 70 0.15 -20.76 -0.74
N HIS A 71 -0.85 -21.63 -0.58
CA HIS A 71 -0.69 -23.07 -0.83
C HIS A 71 -0.40 -23.37 -2.30
N PHE A 72 -1.00 -22.62 -3.23
CA PHE A 72 -0.70 -22.75 -4.65
C PHE A 72 0.76 -22.43 -4.95
N ILE A 73 1.28 -21.30 -4.44
CA ILE A 73 2.69 -20.89 -4.62
C ILE A 73 3.64 -21.95 -4.07
N GLU A 74 3.29 -22.52 -2.92
CA GLU A 74 4.05 -23.59 -2.28
C GLU A 74 4.10 -24.86 -3.14
N ALA A 75 2.93 -25.37 -3.51
CA ALA A 75 2.80 -26.63 -4.23
C ALA A 75 3.31 -26.52 -5.68
N SER A 76 3.05 -25.39 -6.34
CA SER A 76 3.46 -25.16 -7.72
C SER A 76 4.95 -24.84 -7.84
N LYS A 77 5.60 -24.40 -6.74
CA LYS A 77 6.95 -23.83 -6.72
C LYS A 77 7.16 -22.67 -7.71
N ILE A 78 6.08 -22.12 -8.28
CA ILE A 78 6.15 -21.03 -9.25
C ILE A 78 6.59 -19.75 -8.53
N ILE A 79 7.46 -18.97 -9.18
CA ILE A 79 7.72 -17.60 -8.78
C ILE A 79 6.69 -16.77 -9.54
N PRO A 80 5.81 -16.00 -8.87
CA PRO A 80 4.82 -15.18 -9.54
C PRO A 80 5.49 -14.02 -10.27
N THR A 81 6.29 -14.24 -11.31
CA THR A 81 7.05 -13.18 -12.00
C THR A 81 6.27 -12.55 -13.15
N SER A 82 5.05 -13.01 -13.47
CA SER A 82 4.27 -12.40 -14.53
C SER A 82 3.70 -11.05 -14.09
N SER A 83 3.73 -10.08 -14.99
CA SER A 83 3.25 -8.72 -14.73
C SER A 83 1.78 -8.68 -14.33
N SER A 84 0.93 -9.54 -14.90
CA SER A 84 -0.50 -9.58 -14.60
C SER A 84 -0.81 -10.06 -13.19
N ILE A 85 -0.10 -11.10 -12.71
CA ILE A 85 -0.30 -11.64 -11.37
C ILE A 85 0.26 -10.69 -10.32
N MET A 86 1.47 -10.18 -10.53
CA MET A 86 2.06 -9.22 -9.60
C MET A 86 1.20 -7.95 -9.50
N HIS A 87 0.62 -7.49 -10.60
CA HIS A 87 -0.29 -6.35 -10.60
C HIS A 87 -1.58 -6.63 -9.80
N VAL A 88 -2.12 -7.86 -9.84
CA VAL A 88 -3.30 -8.23 -9.03
C VAL A 88 -2.93 -8.26 -7.55
N LEU A 89 -1.83 -8.93 -7.22
CA LEU A 89 -1.36 -9.07 -5.84
C LEU A 89 -0.98 -7.71 -5.23
N GLU A 90 -0.38 -6.82 -6.01
CA GLU A 90 -0.06 -5.44 -5.62
C GLU A 90 -1.31 -4.65 -5.21
N GLN A 91 -2.40 -4.81 -5.97
CA GLN A 91 -3.64 -4.06 -5.77
C GLN A 91 -4.52 -4.64 -4.67
N GLN A 92 -4.34 -5.93 -4.32
CA GLN A 92 -5.35 -6.68 -3.56
C GLN A 92 -4.83 -7.28 -2.24
N ILE A 93 -3.52 -7.41 -2.01
CA ILE A 93 -3.01 -7.94 -0.73
C ILE A 93 -3.07 -6.84 0.35
N LYS A 94 -3.75 -7.13 1.46
CA LYS A 94 -3.79 -6.24 2.62
C LYS A 94 -2.44 -6.22 3.33
N THR A 95 -2.05 -5.05 3.85
CA THR A 95 -0.82 -4.91 4.64
C THR A 95 -0.76 -5.91 5.81
N SER A 96 -1.90 -6.22 6.44
CA SER A 96 -1.99 -7.20 7.54
C SER A 96 -1.61 -8.62 7.12
N HIS A 97 -1.85 -9.02 5.86
CA HIS A 97 -1.47 -10.35 5.38
C HIS A 97 0.05 -10.54 5.35
N PHE A 98 0.84 -9.48 5.19
CA PHE A 98 2.30 -9.62 5.25
C PHE A 98 2.83 -9.80 6.68
N ILE A 99 2.07 -9.36 7.68
CA ILE A 99 2.51 -9.26 9.08
C ILE A 99 1.99 -10.46 9.88
N ASP A 100 0.68 -10.68 9.82
CA ASP A 100 -0.04 -11.51 10.78
C ASP A 100 -0.44 -12.88 10.20
N TYR A 101 -0.29 -13.07 8.88
CA TYR A 101 -0.69 -14.31 8.23
C TYR A 101 0.28 -15.46 8.52
N HIS A 102 -0.27 -16.63 8.83
CA HIS A 102 0.50 -17.85 9.03
C HIS A 102 0.82 -18.51 7.69
N TYR A 103 1.97 -18.14 7.12
CA TYR A 103 2.43 -18.71 5.87
C TYR A 103 2.76 -20.20 6.00
N PRO A 104 2.46 -21.01 4.98
CA PRO A 104 2.73 -22.43 5.04
C PRO A 104 4.23 -22.75 4.99
N SER A 105 5.03 -21.85 4.41
CA SER A 105 6.49 -21.86 4.52
C SER A 105 7.09 -20.47 4.35
N ASN A 106 8.30 -20.27 4.89
CA ASN A 106 9.04 -19.02 4.72
C ASN A 106 9.38 -18.74 3.26
N VAL A 107 9.54 -19.77 2.42
CA VAL A 107 9.73 -19.59 0.98
C VAL A 107 8.54 -18.86 0.34
N VAL A 108 7.31 -19.22 0.74
CA VAL A 108 6.10 -18.55 0.26
C VAL A 108 6.02 -17.13 0.80
N LYS A 109 6.29 -16.93 2.10
CA LYS A 109 6.39 -15.58 2.71
C LYS A 109 7.36 -14.71 1.93
N GLY A 110 8.55 -15.21 1.62
CA GLY A 110 9.58 -14.49 0.87
C GLY A 110 9.13 -14.10 -0.55
N LYS A 111 8.39 -14.96 -1.24
CA LYS A 111 7.80 -14.67 -2.57
C LYS A 111 6.71 -13.61 -2.49
N ILE A 112 5.84 -13.67 -1.47
CA ILE A 112 4.79 -12.67 -1.26
C ILE A 112 5.40 -11.33 -0.88
N LEU A 113 6.43 -11.32 -0.03
CA LEU A 113 7.17 -10.12 0.33
C LEU A 113 7.88 -9.48 -0.88
N ASP A 114 8.13 -10.21 -1.97
CA ASP A 114 8.76 -9.71 -3.20
C ASP A 114 7.74 -9.18 -4.24
N VAL A 115 6.45 -9.11 -3.92
CA VAL A 115 5.39 -8.75 -4.87
C VAL A 115 5.62 -7.40 -5.56
N PHE A 116 6.14 -6.41 -4.83
CA PHE A 116 6.39 -5.07 -5.35
C PHE A 116 7.78 -4.93 -6.00
N ARG A 117 8.69 -5.89 -5.78
CA ARG A 117 10.11 -5.81 -6.17
C ARG A 117 10.32 -5.52 -7.67
N PRO A 118 9.55 -6.10 -8.62
CA PRO A 118 9.75 -5.82 -10.05
C PRO A 118 9.49 -4.37 -10.46
N GLN A 119 8.75 -3.59 -9.66
CA GLN A 119 8.42 -2.19 -9.94
C GLN A 119 9.35 -1.22 -9.21
N CYS A 120 10.22 -1.74 -8.35
CA CYS A 120 11.13 -0.91 -7.59
C CYS A 120 12.22 -0.31 -8.48
N GLN A 121 12.53 0.95 -8.24
CA GLN A 121 13.62 1.66 -8.88
C GLN A 121 14.72 1.93 -7.85
N GLU A 122 15.98 1.87 -8.28
CA GLU A 122 17.10 2.21 -7.39
C GLU A 122 17.02 3.68 -6.97
N VAL A 123 17.14 3.93 -5.68
CA VAL A 123 17.06 5.27 -5.10
C VAL A 123 18.22 5.51 -4.16
N LYS A 124 18.72 6.75 -4.16
CA LYS A 124 19.53 7.28 -3.06
C LYS A 124 18.57 7.99 -2.12
N ASP A 125 18.21 7.33 -1.03
CA ASP A 125 17.20 7.80 -0.10
C ASP A 125 17.75 7.81 1.33
N ASN A 126 17.11 8.58 2.21
CA ASN A 126 17.35 8.57 3.63
C ASN A 126 16.08 8.04 4.31
N LEU A 127 16.16 6.91 4.98
CA LEU A 127 15.03 6.36 5.72
C LEU A 127 14.90 7.10 7.05
N ALA A 128 14.03 8.12 7.08
CA ALA A 128 13.78 8.95 8.26
C ALA A 128 15.11 9.48 8.86
N GLY A 129 15.90 10.14 8.01
CA GLY A 129 17.19 10.73 8.41
C GLY A 129 18.35 9.75 8.53
N ILE A 130 18.13 8.46 8.30
CA ILE A 130 19.20 7.45 8.30
C ILE A 130 19.67 7.21 6.87
N ALA A 131 20.97 7.38 6.65
CA ALA A 131 21.58 7.17 5.34
C ALA A 131 21.49 5.70 4.95
N VAL A 132 20.91 5.44 3.78
CA VAL A 132 20.81 4.09 3.23
C VAL A 132 21.90 3.89 2.20
N SER A 133 22.69 2.83 2.34
CA SER A 133 23.77 2.53 1.39
C SER A 133 23.26 1.97 0.06
N LYS A 134 22.13 1.26 0.09
CA LYS A 134 21.42 0.72 -1.08
C LYS A 134 19.93 0.57 -0.76
N ALA A 135 19.07 1.04 -1.67
CA ALA A 135 17.64 0.75 -1.63
C ALA A 135 17.06 0.75 -3.05
N THR A 136 16.05 -0.08 -3.25
CA THR A 136 15.10 0.11 -4.35
C THR A 136 13.72 0.44 -3.77
N ARG A 137 12.98 1.35 -4.41
CA ARG A 137 11.72 1.88 -3.90
C ARG A 137 10.60 1.77 -4.92
N HIS A 138 9.41 1.43 -4.44
CA HIS A 138 8.16 1.52 -5.18
C HIS A 138 7.15 2.38 -4.40
N ILE A 139 6.37 3.20 -5.12
CA ILE A 139 5.27 4.00 -4.55
C ILE A 139 3.98 3.31 -4.98
N THR A 140 3.22 2.80 -4.01
CA THR A 140 1.99 2.05 -4.32
C THR A 140 0.80 2.98 -4.42
N LYS A 141 -0.23 2.55 -5.16
CA LYS A 141 -1.51 3.29 -5.27
C LYS A 141 -2.56 2.83 -4.27
N PHE A 142 -2.47 1.57 -3.83
CA PHE A 142 -3.55 0.87 -3.13
C PHE A 142 -3.08 0.11 -1.88
N GLY A 143 -1.77 0.05 -1.64
CA GLY A 143 -1.15 -0.67 -0.52
C GLY A 143 -0.38 0.27 0.40
N PRO A 144 0.72 -0.19 1.03
CA PRO A 144 1.58 0.70 1.81
C PRO A 144 2.10 1.84 0.93
N ARG A 145 2.07 3.08 1.44
CA ARG A 145 2.47 4.29 0.71
C ARG A 145 3.79 4.13 -0.05
N ARG A 146 4.80 3.54 0.60
CA ARG A 146 6.08 3.20 -0.04
C ARG A 146 6.55 1.82 0.38
N VAL A 147 7.25 1.14 -0.53
CA VAL A 147 7.93 -0.12 -0.26
C VAL A 147 9.38 0.02 -0.64
N TYR A 148 10.27 -0.33 0.28
CA TYR A 148 11.71 -0.37 0.08
C TYR A 148 12.20 -1.82 0.09
N TYR A 149 13.18 -2.15 -0.75
CA TYR A 149 13.87 -3.43 -0.76
C TYR A 149 15.37 -3.29 -0.69
N ASP A 150 16.01 -4.38 -0.25
CA ASP A 150 17.46 -4.55 -0.17
C ASP A 150 18.14 -3.43 0.64
N VAL A 151 17.42 -2.98 1.67
CA VAL A 151 17.81 -1.86 2.51
C VAL A 151 18.90 -2.31 3.47
N THR A 152 20.01 -1.58 3.50
CA THR A 152 21.06 -1.77 4.50
C THR A 152 21.21 -0.50 5.33
N VAL A 153 20.99 -0.62 6.64
CA VAL A 153 21.08 0.46 7.64
C VAL A 153 21.84 -0.07 8.85
N ASP A 154 22.91 0.62 9.27
CA ASP A 154 23.67 0.33 10.49
C ASP A 154 23.91 -1.18 10.72
N ASP A 155 24.52 -1.84 9.71
CA ASP A 155 24.81 -3.28 9.60
C ASP A 155 23.61 -4.23 9.51
N SER A 156 22.40 -3.73 9.70
CA SER A 156 21.17 -4.51 9.52
C SER A 156 20.75 -4.54 8.06
N LYS A 157 20.48 -5.75 7.55
CA LYS A 157 19.94 -5.97 6.20
C LYS A 157 18.47 -6.30 6.28
N TYR A 158 17.65 -5.50 5.61
CA TYR A 158 16.23 -5.72 5.49
C TYR A 158 15.91 -6.18 4.08
N LYS A 159 15.12 -7.25 3.99
CA LYS A 159 14.60 -7.74 2.72
C LYS A 159 13.64 -6.70 2.14
N CYS A 160 12.71 -6.24 2.96
CA CYS A 160 11.80 -5.17 2.61
C CYS A 160 11.32 -4.36 3.81
N ILE A 161 10.93 -3.12 3.56
CA ILE A 161 10.34 -2.20 4.54
C ILE A 161 9.10 -1.56 3.92
N PHE A 162 7.97 -1.72 4.58
CA PHE A 162 6.70 -1.09 4.24
C PHE A 162 6.51 0.19 5.05
N TYR A 163 6.32 1.27 4.33
CA TYR A 163 6.04 2.60 4.86
C TYR A 163 4.57 2.92 4.67
N ASP A 164 3.87 3.10 5.78
CA ASP A 164 2.56 3.72 5.84
C ASP A 164 2.70 5.09 6.55
N LEU A 165 1.63 5.88 6.59
CA LEU A 165 1.64 7.22 7.18
C LEU A 165 2.03 7.17 8.67
N SER A 166 1.41 6.25 9.42
CA SER A 166 1.55 6.14 10.87
C SER A 166 2.47 4.99 11.32
N LYS A 167 2.66 4.00 10.45
CA LYS A 167 3.28 2.72 10.78
C LYS A 167 4.38 2.39 9.77
N VAL A 168 5.48 1.87 10.29
CA VAL A 168 6.57 1.29 9.51
C VAL A 168 6.71 -0.16 9.91
N VAL A 169 6.86 -1.04 8.91
CA VAL A 169 7.07 -2.47 9.12
C VAL A 169 8.29 -2.92 8.34
N ALA A 170 9.29 -3.44 9.03
CA ALA A 170 10.53 -3.92 8.42
C ALA A 170 10.66 -5.43 8.59
N PHE A 171 11.05 -6.10 7.52
CA PHE A 171 11.34 -7.53 7.49
C PHE A 171 12.84 -7.74 7.33
N VAL A 172 13.49 -8.30 8.35
CA VAL A 172 14.92 -8.61 8.32
C VAL A 172 15.18 -9.66 7.23
N ASP A 173 16.28 -9.51 6.49
CA ASP A 173 16.73 -10.51 5.52
C ASP A 173 17.38 -11.71 6.23
N ASN A 174 16.56 -12.48 6.93
CA ASN A 174 16.92 -13.75 7.53
C ASN A 174 15.93 -14.84 7.09
N SER A 175 16.23 -16.11 7.36
CA SER A 175 15.39 -17.24 6.92
C SER A 175 13.97 -17.24 7.49
N LEU A 176 13.71 -16.46 8.55
CA LEU A 176 12.42 -16.38 9.26
C LEU A 176 11.64 -15.09 8.94
N TYR A 177 12.27 -14.13 8.25
CA TYR A 177 11.76 -12.78 8.04
C TYR A 177 11.20 -12.16 9.33
N THR A 178 12.06 -12.02 10.33
CA THR A 178 11.73 -11.37 11.61
C THR A 178 11.16 -9.98 11.35
N VAL A 179 10.04 -9.67 12.01
CA VAL A 179 9.27 -8.44 11.78
C VAL A 179 9.57 -7.42 12.87
N HIS A 180 9.94 -6.22 12.47
CA HIS A 180 10.00 -5.04 13.34
C HIS A 180 8.88 -4.08 12.95
N GLN A 181 8.19 -3.55 13.95
CA GLN A 181 7.15 -2.54 13.74
C GLN A 181 7.59 -1.26 14.44
N GLY A 182 7.31 -0.12 13.83
CA GLY A 182 7.58 1.19 14.41
C GLY A 182 6.57 2.22 13.95
N THR A 183 6.65 3.40 14.55
CA THR A 183 5.82 4.55 14.19
C THR A 183 6.68 5.68 13.63
N MET A 184 6.20 6.33 12.57
CA MET A 184 6.91 7.45 11.96
C MET A 184 6.79 8.72 12.82
N GLN A 185 7.91 9.38 13.04
CA GLN A 185 7.98 10.71 13.63
C GLN A 185 8.35 11.73 12.55
N PHE A 186 7.69 12.89 12.62
CA PHE A 186 7.90 13.99 11.71
C PHE A 186 8.39 15.22 12.45
N LYS A 187 9.19 16.04 11.77
CA LYS A 187 9.79 17.25 12.33
C LYS A 187 9.70 18.42 11.37
N ASP A 188 9.35 19.58 11.91
CA ASP A 188 9.52 20.89 11.26
C ASP A 188 9.69 21.97 12.35
N GLU A 189 10.49 23.00 12.09
CA GLU A 189 10.73 24.13 13.02
C GLU A 189 11.08 23.77 14.49
N GLY A 190 11.62 22.57 14.72
CA GLY A 190 11.89 22.06 16.08
C GLY A 190 10.70 21.39 16.77
N ILE A 191 9.53 21.39 16.14
CA ILE A 191 8.34 20.64 16.56
C ILE A 191 8.51 19.19 16.11
N LEU A 192 8.40 18.26 17.05
CA LEU A 192 8.37 16.82 16.79
C LEU A 192 6.93 16.32 16.99
N SER A 193 6.41 15.56 16.03
CA SER A 193 5.04 15.02 16.09
C SER A 193 4.93 13.68 15.41
N THR A 194 4.00 12.86 15.88
CA THR A 194 3.45 11.73 15.12
C THR A 194 2.26 12.19 14.28
N VAL A 195 1.70 11.29 13.48
CA VAL A 195 0.48 11.54 12.69
C VAL A 195 -0.77 11.85 13.51
N SER A 196 -0.71 11.72 14.84
CA SER A 196 -1.81 12.16 15.70
C SER A 196 -2.00 13.68 15.65
N TRP A 197 -0.94 14.42 15.30
CA TRP A 197 -0.84 15.89 15.30
C TRP A 197 -1.25 16.55 16.62
N SER A 198 -1.40 15.76 17.68
CA SER A 198 -1.90 16.18 18.98
C SER A 198 -0.94 17.13 19.72
N THR A 199 0.35 17.06 19.39
CA THR A 199 1.36 18.00 19.87
C THR A 199 1.25 19.37 19.18
N ILE A 200 0.59 19.44 18.02
CA ILE A 200 0.48 20.65 17.20
C ILE A 200 -0.86 21.34 17.44
N PHE A 201 -1.98 20.61 17.39
CA PHE A 201 -3.31 21.16 17.60
C PHE A 201 -4.26 20.16 18.25
N LYS A 202 -5.34 20.67 18.84
CA LYS A 202 -6.47 19.87 19.35
C LYS A 202 -7.70 20.14 18.48
N ALA A 203 -8.24 19.12 17.84
CA ALA A 203 -9.47 19.21 17.05
C ALA A 203 -10.71 18.80 17.86
N LYS A 204 -11.87 19.42 17.60
CA LYS A 204 -13.16 18.91 18.13
C LYS A 204 -13.76 17.84 17.23
N GLN A 205 -13.55 17.96 15.92
CA GLN A 205 -14.04 17.01 14.93
C GLN A 205 -12.92 16.67 13.95
N SER A 206 -12.86 15.41 13.57
CA SER A 206 -11.92 14.92 12.57
C SER A 206 -12.69 14.15 11.51
N GLN A 207 -12.50 14.53 10.27
CA GLN A 207 -12.95 13.78 9.12
C GLN A 207 -11.71 13.24 8.41
N ALA A 208 -11.58 11.93 8.34
CA ALA A 208 -10.70 11.36 7.33
C ALA A 208 -11.25 11.79 5.97
N ALA A 209 -10.46 12.48 5.16
CA ALA A 209 -10.74 12.49 3.74
C ALA A 209 -10.56 11.03 3.35
N ASN A 210 -11.68 10.35 3.04
CA ASN A 210 -11.75 8.91 2.79
C ASN A 210 -10.42 8.33 2.27
N MET A 211 -9.56 7.85 3.19
CA MET A 211 -8.77 6.66 2.93
C MET A 211 -9.78 5.52 2.98
N VAL A 212 -10.62 5.48 1.98
CA VAL A 212 -11.32 4.27 1.62
C VAL A 212 -10.67 3.94 0.28
N LEU A 213 -10.04 2.79 0.18
CA LEU A 213 -10.37 1.97 -0.97
C LEU A 213 -11.75 1.42 -0.66
N PRO A 214 -12.87 2.04 -1.11
CA PRO A 214 -14.02 1.22 -1.35
C PRO A 214 -13.57 0.37 -2.53
N SER A 215 -13.52 -0.95 -2.30
CA SER A 215 -13.58 -1.90 -3.38
C SER A 215 -14.73 -1.47 -4.29
N VAL A 216 -14.34 -0.97 -5.46
CA VAL A 216 -15.07 -0.84 -6.71
C VAL A 216 -16.48 -0.26 -6.66
N ASP A 217 -16.63 0.92 -7.25
CA ASP A 217 -17.42 1.06 -8.49
C ASP A 217 -17.03 2.35 -9.22
N MET A 218 -16.49 2.19 -10.42
CA MET A 218 -16.53 3.25 -11.44
C MET A 218 -17.00 2.65 -12.77
N PRO A 219 -17.69 3.46 -13.58
CA PRO A 219 -18.87 3.08 -14.37
C PRO A 219 -18.53 2.80 -15.84
N PRO A 220 -19.48 2.33 -16.68
CA PRO A 220 -19.27 2.30 -18.12
C PRO A 220 -19.34 3.73 -18.70
N PRO A 221 -18.63 3.99 -19.82
CA PRO A 221 -18.45 5.34 -20.36
C PRO A 221 -19.66 5.82 -21.18
N ASP A 222 -19.69 7.14 -21.36
CA ASP A 222 -20.44 7.96 -22.32
C ASP A 222 -21.92 8.31 -22.03
N SER A 223 -22.15 9.59 -21.69
CA SER A 223 -22.99 10.48 -22.51
C SER A 223 -22.94 11.94 -22.04
N PHE A 224 -22.88 12.82 -23.04
CA PHE A 224 -22.85 14.28 -23.00
C PHE A 224 -24.07 14.91 -22.31
N ASN A 225 -23.86 15.99 -21.52
CA ASN A 225 -24.27 17.39 -21.79
C ASN A 225 -24.61 18.21 -20.52
N ASN A 226 -23.96 19.38 -20.45
CA ASN A 226 -24.44 20.71 -20.03
C ASN A 226 -25.17 20.91 -18.69
N LYS A 227 -24.53 21.65 -17.77
CA LYS A 227 -24.86 23.06 -17.46
C LYS A 227 -23.82 23.71 -16.51
N MET A 228 -23.36 24.90 -16.92
CA MET A 228 -22.69 26.05 -16.24
C MET A 228 -22.82 26.11 -14.70
N MET A 229 -21.95 26.69 -13.85
CA MET A 229 -20.74 27.58 -13.81
C MET A 229 -20.50 27.87 -12.28
N PRO A 230 -19.46 28.59 -11.76
CA PRO A 230 -18.17 29.02 -12.30
C PRO A 230 -16.93 28.67 -11.41
N SER A 231 -15.78 28.72 -12.08
CA SER A 231 -14.36 28.68 -11.69
C SER A 231 -13.96 29.92 -10.85
N THR A 232 -12.86 29.97 -10.08
CA THR A 232 -11.45 30.11 -10.55
C THR A 232 -10.47 30.18 -9.35
N HIS A 233 -9.21 29.72 -9.35
CA HIS A 233 -8.28 29.40 -10.44
C HIS A 233 -7.36 28.20 -10.13
N VAL A 234 -7.43 27.21 -11.00
CA VAL A 234 -6.39 26.20 -11.29
C VAL A 234 -5.48 26.76 -12.38
N LEU A 235 -4.16 26.66 -12.21
CA LEU A 235 -3.18 26.85 -13.27
C LEU A 235 -3.14 25.58 -14.14
N THR A 236 -3.84 25.61 -15.27
CA THR A 236 -3.72 24.59 -16.34
C THR A 236 -2.58 24.97 -17.29
N THR A 237 -1.53 24.15 -17.29
CA THR A 237 -0.79 23.85 -18.54
C THR A 237 -0.85 22.34 -18.74
N PRO A 238 -1.28 21.84 -19.91
CA PRO A 238 -1.27 20.42 -20.20
C PRO A 238 0.09 20.05 -20.77
N ARG A 239 0.86 19.16 -20.13
CA ARG A 239 1.87 18.30 -20.78
C ARG A 239 2.46 17.28 -19.79
N THR A 240 2.53 16.04 -20.29
CA THR A 240 3.16 14.81 -19.79
C THR A 240 2.50 14.04 -18.63
N PRO A 241 2.32 12.71 -18.77
CA PRO A 241 1.75 11.84 -17.74
C PRO A 241 2.82 11.48 -16.70
N SER A 242 3.05 12.34 -15.72
CA SER A 242 3.81 11.98 -14.50
C SER A 242 3.37 12.74 -13.25
N ASP A 243 2.17 13.31 -13.22
CA ASP A 243 1.74 14.19 -12.13
C ASP A 243 0.98 13.42 -11.03
N TRP A 244 1.72 12.98 -10.03
CA TRP A 244 1.16 12.61 -8.74
C TRP A 244 0.52 13.87 -8.10
N GLN A 245 -0.77 13.80 -7.77
CA GLN A 245 -1.51 14.88 -7.11
C GLN A 245 -1.38 14.73 -5.59
N PRO A 246 -1.15 15.83 -4.84
CA PRO A 246 -1.07 15.77 -3.39
C PRO A 246 -2.36 15.20 -2.80
N CYS A 247 -2.25 14.07 -2.09
CA CYS A 247 -3.39 13.39 -1.49
C CYS A 247 -3.80 14.09 -0.20
N LEU A 248 -5.07 14.51 -0.08
CA LEU A 248 -5.63 14.97 1.18
C LEU A 248 -5.82 13.77 2.09
N LEU A 249 -5.15 13.78 3.24
CA LEU A 249 -5.13 12.69 4.20
C LEU A 249 -6.22 12.88 5.26
N HIS A 250 -6.33 14.09 5.80
CA HIS A 250 -7.28 14.41 6.86
C HIS A 250 -7.74 15.86 6.81
N THR A 251 -8.98 16.08 7.22
CA THR A 251 -9.55 17.38 7.52
C THR A 251 -9.98 17.41 8.98
N PHE A 252 -9.48 18.38 9.74
CA PHE A 252 -9.89 18.62 11.11
C PHE A 252 -10.66 19.93 11.21
N GLN A 253 -11.65 19.98 12.10
CA GLN A 253 -12.50 21.14 12.28
C GLN A 253 -12.48 21.64 13.72
N HIS A 254 -12.64 22.96 13.87
CA HIS A 254 -12.63 23.67 15.15
C HIS A 254 -11.38 23.33 15.96
N CYS A 255 -10.23 23.62 15.38
CA CYS A 255 -8.92 23.28 15.91
C CYS A 255 -8.39 24.39 16.80
N ILE A 256 -7.76 24.02 17.92
CA ILE A 256 -7.06 24.94 18.81
C ILE A 256 -5.58 24.60 18.77
N LEU A 257 -4.76 25.54 18.30
CA LEU A 257 -3.33 25.36 18.18
C LEU A 257 -2.67 25.21 19.57
N GLN A 258 -1.82 24.20 19.73
CA GLN A 258 -1.16 23.87 20.99
C GLN A 258 0.28 24.39 21.08
N THR A 259 0.89 24.74 19.95
CA THR A 259 2.27 25.22 19.84
C THR A 259 2.35 26.52 19.06
N ASN A 260 3.41 27.30 19.26
CA ASN A 260 3.69 28.44 18.38
C ASN A 260 4.31 27.92 17.07
N ILE A 261 3.93 28.50 15.93
CA ILE A 261 4.49 28.20 14.61
C ILE A 261 5.02 29.49 14.01
N LYS A 262 6.29 29.49 13.59
CA LYS A 262 6.94 30.71 13.07
C LYS A 262 6.43 31.02 11.67
N LYS A 263 6.31 30.00 10.81
CA LYS A 263 5.67 30.11 9.48
C LYS A 263 4.21 30.55 9.62
N GLY A 264 3.92 31.79 9.23
CA GLY A 264 2.58 32.38 9.34
C GLY A 264 2.28 33.07 10.68
N CYS A 265 3.26 33.20 11.57
CA CYS A 265 3.11 33.88 12.86
C CYS A 265 1.94 33.34 13.71
N LEU A 266 1.72 32.02 13.69
CA LEU A 266 0.61 31.40 14.39
C LEU A 266 0.97 31.22 15.88
N ALA A 267 0.09 31.71 16.74
CA ALA A 267 0.28 31.70 18.18
C ALA A 267 -0.53 30.58 18.84
N ARG A 268 0.03 29.96 19.88
CA ARG A 268 -0.65 28.99 20.73
C ARG A 268 -2.00 29.54 21.21
N ASN A 269 -2.99 28.66 21.28
CA ASN A 269 -4.40 28.92 21.60
C ASN A 269 -5.19 29.68 20.53
N GLN A 270 -4.61 29.99 19.37
CA GLN A 270 -5.40 30.44 18.22
C GLN A 270 -6.37 29.33 17.77
N VAL A 271 -7.54 29.78 17.31
CA VAL A 271 -8.62 28.91 16.84
C VAL A 271 -8.67 28.96 15.32
N PHE A 272 -8.77 27.80 14.71
CA PHE A 272 -8.90 27.61 13.26
C PHE A 272 -10.18 26.83 12.98
N ASP A 273 -10.92 27.26 11.96
CA ASP A 273 -12.12 26.58 11.53
C ASP A 273 -11.76 25.24 10.89
N TYR A 274 -10.67 25.21 10.12
CA TYR A 274 -10.19 24.02 9.42
C TYR A 274 -8.68 23.85 9.55
N VAL A 275 -8.24 22.60 9.66
CA VAL A 275 -6.84 22.20 9.44
C VAL A 275 -6.82 21.08 8.41
N PHE A 276 -6.10 21.29 7.32
CA PHE A 276 -5.93 20.31 6.26
C PHE A 276 -4.56 19.63 6.39
N VAL A 277 -4.56 18.30 6.31
CA VAL A 277 -3.34 17.50 6.32
C VAL A 277 -3.25 16.76 4.99
N TYR A 278 -2.22 17.05 4.20
CA TYR A 278 -2.04 16.48 2.88
C TYR A 278 -0.56 16.25 2.57
N GLU A 279 -0.28 15.38 1.62
CA GLU A 279 1.10 15.16 1.19
C GLU A 279 1.60 16.31 0.32
N ASN A 280 2.85 16.74 0.53
CA ASN A 280 3.46 17.76 -0.31
C ASN A 280 3.93 17.15 -1.65
N ARG A 281 3.68 17.84 -2.76
CA ARG A 281 4.05 17.40 -4.12
C ARG A 281 5.56 17.35 -4.36
N HIS A 282 6.31 18.26 -3.73
CA HIS A 282 7.69 18.55 -4.10
C HIS A 282 8.71 17.98 -3.11
N ASP A 283 8.28 17.78 -1.87
CA ASP A 283 9.09 17.22 -0.80
C ASP A 283 8.37 15.99 -0.23
N ASP A 284 9.11 14.95 0.16
CA ASP A 284 8.62 13.78 0.91
C ASP A 284 8.19 14.20 2.34
N ALA A 285 7.25 15.15 2.42
CA ALA A 285 6.80 15.85 3.60
C ALA A 285 5.26 15.87 3.66
N ILE A 286 4.73 16.04 4.85
CA ILE A 286 3.31 16.24 5.09
C ILE A 286 3.08 17.72 5.35
N CYS A 287 2.21 18.34 4.56
CA CYS A 287 1.74 19.69 4.81
C CYS A 287 0.60 19.66 5.83
N ILE A 288 0.69 20.52 6.86
CA ILE A 288 -0.38 20.79 7.80
C ILE A 288 -0.72 22.27 7.64
N GLU A 289 -1.85 22.55 7.01
CA GLU A 289 -2.29 23.89 6.66
C GLU A 289 -3.44 24.34 7.57
N PHE A 290 -3.30 25.53 8.15
CA PHE A 290 -4.23 26.11 9.10
C PHE A 290 -5.08 27.17 8.42
N CYS A 291 -6.40 27.02 8.46
CA CYS A 291 -7.31 27.91 7.74
C CYS A 291 -8.43 28.44 8.64
N SER A 292 -8.88 29.66 8.33
CA SER A 292 -10.06 30.27 8.96
C SER A 292 -11.03 30.75 7.89
N THR A 293 -12.31 30.76 8.20
CA THR A 293 -13.33 31.40 7.38
C THR A 293 -13.19 32.92 7.53
N GLY A 294 -13.23 33.66 6.42
CA GLY A 294 -13.12 35.12 6.45
C GLY A 294 -14.27 35.75 7.25
N GLU A 295 -14.00 36.87 7.94
CA GLU A 295 -15.02 37.57 8.73
C GLU A 295 -16.23 38.04 7.90
N SER A 296 -16.04 38.19 6.59
CA SER A 296 -17.05 38.68 5.64
C SER A 296 -17.37 37.72 4.48
N SER A 297 -16.78 36.52 4.45
CA SER A 297 -17.00 35.55 3.36
C SER A 297 -17.05 34.11 3.89
N THR A 298 -17.77 33.24 3.19
CA THR A 298 -17.72 31.78 3.45
C THR A 298 -16.45 31.12 2.93
N GLU A 299 -15.51 31.91 2.40
CA GLU A 299 -14.27 31.39 1.82
C GLU A 299 -13.27 31.03 2.91
N VAL A 300 -12.64 29.87 2.73
CA VAL A 300 -11.62 29.36 3.63
C VAL A 300 -10.29 29.97 3.23
N VAL A 301 -9.69 30.74 4.13
CA VAL A 301 -8.43 31.44 3.89
C VAL A 301 -7.31 30.78 4.69
N SER A 302 -6.22 30.45 4.01
CA SER A 302 -5.00 29.93 4.63
C SER A 302 -4.33 31.00 5.49
N ARG A 303 -3.98 30.64 6.74
CA ARG A 303 -3.34 31.52 7.72
C ARG A 303 -1.87 31.17 7.94
N GLY A 304 -1.50 29.93 7.69
CA GLY A 304 -0.13 29.44 7.85
C GLY A 304 -0.06 27.92 7.70
N TYR A 305 1.15 27.37 7.69
CA TYR A 305 1.36 25.94 7.47
C TYR A 305 2.65 25.43 8.13
N LEU A 306 2.71 24.10 8.32
CA LEU A 306 3.92 23.34 8.65
C LEU A 306 4.24 22.34 7.54
N LEU A 307 5.53 22.13 7.28
CA LEU A 307 6.01 21.11 6.33
C LEU A 307 6.77 20.04 7.11
N MET A 308 6.03 19.08 7.61
CA MET A 308 6.49 18.01 8.48
C MET A 308 7.29 16.97 7.69
N LYS A 309 8.62 16.99 7.82
CA LYS A 309 9.52 16.01 7.17
C LYS A 309 9.69 14.77 8.02
N GLU A 310 9.82 13.61 7.38
CA GLU A 310 10.15 12.36 8.06
C GLU A 310 11.48 12.51 8.82
N HIS A 311 11.47 12.23 10.12
CA HIS A 311 12.59 12.53 11.01
C HIS A 311 13.22 11.30 11.65
N ALA A 312 12.41 10.39 12.18
CA ALA A 312 12.87 9.18 12.84
C ALA A 312 11.79 8.11 12.84
N ILE A 313 12.19 6.84 12.93
CA ILE A 313 11.28 5.74 13.22
C ILE A 313 11.43 5.36 14.69
N GLN A 314 10.34 5.45 15.44
CA GLN A 314 10.28 4.93 16.79
C GLN A 314 9.87 3.46 16.73
N TRP A 315 10.84 2.56 16.82
CA TRP A 315 10.58 1.13 16.84
C TRP A 315 9.86 0.71 18.12
N SER A 316 8.82 -0.11 17.98
CA SER A 316 8.20 -0.79 19.10
C SER A 316 9.23 -1.72 19.72
N THR A 317 9.53 -1.54 21.00
CA THR A 317 10.33 -2.52 21.75
C THR A 317 9.64 -3.87 21.64
N PRO A 318 10.37 -4.95 21.32
CA PRO A 318 9.77 -6.28 21.30
C PRO A 318 9.20 -6.55 22.68
N THR A 319 7.88 -6.65 22.78
CA THR A 319 7.22 -7.15 23.97
C THR A 319 7.72 -8.58 24.14
N THR A 320 8.65 -8.77 25.08
CA THR A 320 8.93 -10.09 25.63
C THR A 320 7.63 -10.58 26.25
N ALA A 321 6.84 -11.31 25.47
CA ALA A 321 5.76 -12.12 26.01
C ALA A 321 6.42 -13.17 26.90
N ILE A 322 6.12 -13.09 28.20
CA ILE A 322 6.45 -14.10 29.21
C ILE A 322 5.50 -15.28 29.03
#